data_AF-E3NQ34-F1
#
_entry.id   AF-E3NQ34-F1
#
_cell.length_a   1.000
_cell.length_b   1.000
_cell.length_c   1.000
_cell.angle_alpha   90.00
_cell.angle_beta   90.00
_cell.angle_gamma   90.00
#
_symmetry.space_group_name_H-M   'P 1'
#
loop_
_entity.id
_entity.type
_entity.pdbx_description
1 polymer ?
#
loop_
_entity_poly.entity_id
_entity_poly.type
_entity_poly.pdbx_seq_one_letter_code
_entity_poly.pdbx_strand_id
1 'polypeptide(L)'
;MKYKTGAENKPFLRDVESPSDNPSNPFHFRKNEYFGNEKPIAKKESWHQVLNNRLRHYTVLEAFLFVFLVILLFKIYSLQSQIDTLERKLDSKKNAESHLMKTKEILEEKKVIHEIVQNVINPSSPFPKEKEGKVKLNSEFNAASLVLGASIETRQSSHSVSPGNSYFDIVSFALGSDQSAFSLLDRVELPVDKAWCTDDRKPVLTVNLADYIKPISVSYQHSKWNRTVPNGAPKLYDVVACIDGDCNQPLVSNCEYSKSGNQEQKCLISTGLPLVNKIQFRFHENHGNLNKTCVYLVRVYGEPSGSKEVKIQVKNQKEEEETAKICSRLAWFHDNIPVFYNGLASKNCSTLYSNNCCHECPNCCSECQINDSTLLNNLQFFIIFFVLFFILFPMYIAGISACCFGLKRFFGI
;
A
#
# COMPACT_ATOMS: atom_id res chain seq x y z
N MET A 1 44.40 -52.38 -52.64
CA MET A 1 45.17 -53.45 -51.95
C MET A 1 46.52 -52.84 -51.53
N LYS A 2 46.94 -53.02 -50.26
CA LYS A 2 48.23 -52.60 -49.64
C LYS A 2 48.65 -51.11 -49.71
N TYR A 3 48.91 -50.56 -48.52
CA TYR A 3 49.76 -49.39 -48.26
C TYR A 3 51.23 -49.64 -48.65
N LYS A 4 52.05 -48.57 -48.69
CA LYS A 4 53.48 -48.62 -48.35
C LYS A 4 53.90 -47.38 -47.53
N THR A 5 54.93 -47.56 -46.70
CA THR A 5 55.48 -46.61 -45.72
C THR A 5 57.00 -46.78 -45.60
N GLY A 6 57.69 -45.80 -45.00
CA GLY A 6 59.15 -45.73 -44.77
C GLY A 6 59.62 -44.27 -44.94
N ALA A 7 60.39 -43.60 -44.06
CA ALA A 7 61.51 -44.00 -43.19
C ALA A 7 62.80 -44.33 -43.98
N GLU A 8 64.02 -43.91 -43.59
CA GLU A 8 64.49 -43.39 -42.29
C GLU A 8 65.85 -42.61 -42.41
N ASN A 9 66.42 -42.17 -41.25
CA ASN A 9 67.85 -41.89 -40.95
C ASN A 9 68.43 -40.45 -40.89
N LYS A 10 69.30 -40.28 -39.88
CA LYS A 10 70.31 -39.21 -39.58
C LYS A 10 71.72 -39.91 -39.59
N PRO A 11 72.86 -39.45 -38.99
CA PRO A 11 73.22 -38.25 -38.18
C PRO A 11 74.65 -37.66 -38.47
N PHE A 12 75.31 -37.07 -37.44
CA PHE A 12 76.66 -36.45 -37.34
C PHE A 12 76.77 -34.98 -37.83
N LEU A 13 77.47 -34.03 -37.17
CA LEU A 13 78.11 -33.98 -35.82
C LEU A 13 78.15 -32.53 -35.26
N ARG A 14 78.14 -32.43 -33.92
CA ARG A 14 78.84 -31.51 -32.96
C ARG A 14 79.73 -30.36 -33.49
N ASP A 15 79.91 -29.23 -32.78
CA ASP A 15 79.36 -28.69 -31.50
C ASP A 15 79.14 -27.15 -31.69
N VAL A 16 79.40 -26.11 -30.87
CA VAL A 16 80.07 -25.82 -29.56
C VAL A 16 79.49 -24.52 -28.95
N GLU A 17 79.50 -24.42 -27.60
CA GLU A 17 79.39 -23.22 -26.73
C GLU A 17 78.16 -22.27 -26.67
N SER A 18 77.90 -21.89 -25.41
CA SER A 18 77.21 -20.72 -24.85
C SER A 18 78.12 -20.27 -23.68
N PRO A 19 78.11 -19.01 -23.16
CA PRO A 19 76.88 -18.29 -22.80
C PRO A 19 76.94 -16.72 -22.78
N SER A 20 75.85 -16.15 -22.25
CA SER A 20 75.77 -14.97 -21.35
C SER A 20 75.27 -13.61 -21.88
N ASP A 21 74.52 -12.98 -20.96
CA ASP A 21 74.33 -11.55 -20.69
C ASP A 21 73.75 -10.59 -21.76
N ASN A 22 72.43 -10.44 -21.65
CA ASN A 22 71.71 -9.19 -21.91
C ASN A 22 72.17 -8.13 -20.86
N PRO A 23 72.37 -6.84 -21.21
CA PRO A 23 71.21 -5.94 -21.15
C PRO A 23 71.20 -4.73 -22.13
N SER A 24 70.04 -4.07 -22.16
CA SER A 24 69.83 -2.64 -22.44
C SER A 24 70.20 -2.07 -23.82
N ASN A 25 69.17 -2.02 -24.67
CA ASN A 25 68.99 -1.16 -25.84
C ASN A 25 69.21 0.34 -25.52
N PRO A 26 69.82 1.14 -26.43
CA PRO A 26 69.23 2.43 -26.76
C PRO A 26 69.16 2.74 -28.27
N PHE A 27 68.12 3.49 -28.63
CA PHE A 27 67.81 3.97 -29.98
C PHE A 27 68.98 4.67 -30.70
N HIS A 28 69.14 4.43 -32.00
CA HIS A 28 69.30 5.55 -32.94
C HIS A 28 68.81 5.23 -34.37
N PHE A 29 68.33 6.26 -35.07
CA PHE A 29 67.76 6.16 -36.41
C PHE A 29 68.81 6.02 -37.51
N ARG A 30 68.46 5.32 -38.60
CA ARG A 30 68.82 5.76 -39.96
C ARG A 30 67.58 5.88 -40.82
N LYS A 31 67.53 6.94 -41.61
CA LYS A 31 66.43 7.35 -42.50
C LYS A 31 66.88 7.12 -43.95
N ASN A 32 65.97 7.41 -44.90
CA ASN A 32 66.17 7.44 -46.37
C ASN A 32 66.01 6.06 -47.05
N GLU A 33 65.29 5.92 -48.18
CA GLU A 33 64.41 6.90 -48.85
C GLU A 33 63.33 6.24 -49.74
N TYR A 34 62.43 7.08 -50.26
CA TYR A 34 61.34 6.76 -51.21
C TYR A 34 61.86 6.13 -52.52
N PHE A 35 61.10 5.37 -53.31
CA PHE A 35 59.75 5.64 -53.82
C PHE A 35 58.85 4.40 -53.97
N GLY A 36 57.56 4.58 -53.68
CA GLY A 36 56.48 3.64 -54.01
C GLY A 36 55.12 4.35 -53.92
N ASN A 37 54.41 4.49 -55.04
CA ASN A 37 53.18 5.28 -55.13
C ASN A 37 51.93 4.45 -54.80
N GLU A 38 51.71 4.15 -53.51
CA GLU A 38 50.41 3.66 -53.03
C GLU A 38 50.03 4.34 -51.71
N LYS A 39 48.85 4.98 -51.67
CA LYS A 39 48.33 5.61 -50.44
C LYS A 39 47.58 4.54 -49.64
N PRO A 40 47.91 4.30 -48.36
CA PRO A 40 47.07 3.46 -47.51
C PRO A 40 45.68 4.11 -47.39
N ILE A 41 44.64 3.35 -47.73
CA ILE A 41 43.24 3.83 -47.67
C ILE A 41 42.81 3.90 -46.20
N ALA A 42 43.12 5.02 -45.55
CA ALA A 42 42.59 5.34 -44.24
C ALA A 42 41.05 5.33 -44.29
N LYS A 43 40.44 4.44 -43.50
CA LYS A 43 38.98 4.28 -43.41
C LYS A 43 38.37 5.56 -42.81
N LYS A 44 38.02 6.50 -43.69
CA LYS A 44 37.46 7.80 -43.33
C LYS A 44 36.06 7.64 -42.74
N GLU A 45 35.98 7.51 -41.42
CA GLU A 45 34.71 7.62 -40.70
C GLU A 45 34.03 8.94 -41.08
N SER A 46 32.75 8.88 -41.45
CA SER A 46 32.10 10.07 -41.98
C SER A 46 31.77 11.03 -40.84
N TRP A 47 32.05 12.32 -41.06
CA TRP A 47 31.75 13.37 -40.08
C TRP A 47 30.28 13.35 -39.65
N HIS A 48 29.37 12.96 -40.56
CA HIS A 48 27.95 12.78 -40.28
C HIS A 48 27.64 11.68 -39.25
N GLN A 49 28.40 10.58 -39.19
CA GLN A 49 28.21 9.53 -38.19
C GLN A 49 28.57 10.04 -36.78
N VAL A 50 29.70 10.75 -36.66
CA VAL A 50 30.14 11.37 -35.39
C VAL A 50 29.15 12.46 -34.97
N LEU A 51 28.72 13.31 -35.89
CA LEU A 51 27.76 14.40 -35.64
C LEU A 51 26.40 13.84 -35.19
N ASN A 52 25.86 12.85 -35.89
CA ASN A 52 24.56 12.24 -35.56
C ASN A 52 24.59 11.53 -34.21
N ASN A 53 25.68 10.82 -33.88
CA ASN A 53 25.80 10.14 -32.59
C ASN A 53 25.97 11.13 -31.41
N ARG A 54 26.62 12.28 -31.64
CA ARG A 54 26.70 13.38 -30.67
C ARG A 54 25.34 14.07 -30.49
N LEU A 55 24.68 14.47 -31.58
CA LEU A 55 23.34 15.08 -31.55
C LEU A 55 22.36 14.20 -30.77
N ARG A 56 22.30 12.90 -31.07
CA ARG A 56 21.48 11.92 -30.35
C ARG A 56 21.78 11.86 -28.85
N HIS A 57 23.04 11.99 -28.44
CA HIS A 57 23.40 12.06 -27.01
C HIS A 57 22.92 13.36 -26.36
N TYR A 58 23.08 14.51 -27.02
CA TYR A 58 22.60 15.78 -26.49
C TYR A 58 21.07 15.79 -26.34
N THR A 59 20.31 15.35 -27.34
CA THR A 59 18.84 15.29 -27.25
C THR A 59 18.35 14.36 -26.12
N VAL A 60 19.06 13.27 -25.85
CA VAL A 60 18.76 12.39 -24.70
C VAL A 60 19.08 13.06 -23.36
N LEU A 61 20.22 13.76 -23.26
CA LEU A 61 20.59 14.51 -22.05
C LEU A 61 19.62 15.67 -21.77
N GLU A 62 19.22 16.39 -22.81
CA GLU A 62 18.22 17.46 -22.76
C GLU A 62 16.84 16.94 -22.34
N ALA A 63 16.42 15.76 -22.82
CA ALA A 63 15.20 15.11 -22.37
C ALA A 63 15.25 14.74 -20.88
N PHE A 64 16.37 14.21 -20.38
CA PHE A 64 16.56 13.96 -18.93
C PHE A 64 16.54 15.26 -18.11
N LEU A 65 17.22 16.32 -18.56
CA LEU A 65 17.21 17.62 -17.91
C LEU A 65 15.81 18.26 -17.89
N PHE A 66 15.04 18.12 -18.98
CA PHE A 66 13.67 18.60 -19.07
C PHE A 66 12.74 17.83 -18.13
N VAL A 67 12.83 16.50 -18.07
CA VAL A 67 12.08 15.67 -17.10
C VAL A 67 12.43 16.06 -15.66
N PHE A 68 13.71 16.29 -15.36
CA PHE A 68 14.15 16.74 -14.04
C PHE A 68 13.60 18.14 -13.69
N LEU A 69 13.61 19.08 -14.63
CA LEU A 69 12.99 20.40 -14.49
C LEU A 69 11.47 20.32 -14.23
N VAL A 70 10.75 19.48 -14.97
CA VAL A 70 9.30 19.28 -14.77
C VAL A 70 9.01 18.68 -13.39
N ILE A 71 9.83 17.72 -12.92
CA ILE A 71 9.73 17.17 -11.56
C ILE A 71 9.97 18.25 -10.49
N LEU A 72 10.99 19.10 -10.68
CA LEU A 72 11.26 20.22 -9.76
C LEU A 72 10.12 21.24 -9.73
N LEU A 73 9.59 21.65 -10.90
CA LEU A 73 8.45 22.57 -11.00
C LEU A 73 7.19 21.98 -10.33
N PHE A 74 6.93 20.68 -10.52
CA PHE A 74 5.80 20.01 -9.87
C PHE A 74 5.99 19.90 -8.35
N LYS A 75 7.23 19.70 -7.87
CA LYS A 75 7.55 19.76 -6.44
C LYS A 75 7.36 21.15 -5.86
N ILE A 76 7.79 22.21 -6.55
CA ILE A 76 7.57 23.61 -6.13
C ILE A 76 6.07 23.90 -6.02
N TYR A 77 5.29 23.60 -7.05
CA TYR A 77 3.84 23.77 -7.04
C TYR A 77 3.15 22.97 -5.91
N SER A 78 3.56 21.72 -5.69
CA SER A 78 3.02 20.88 -4.62
C SER A 78 3.35 21.39 -3.22
N LEU A 79 4.57 21.91 -3.00
CA LEU A 79 4.96 22.55 -1.74
C LEU A 79 4.18 23.84 -1.49
N GLN A 80 3.98 24.65 -2.53
CA GLN A 80 3.21 25.90 -2.42
C GLN A 80 1.74 25.63 -2.06
N SER A 81 1.11 24.66 -2.72
CA SER A 81 -0.24 24.18 -2.38
C SER A 81 -0.36 23.63 -0.95
N GLN A 82 0.73 23.05 -0.39
CA GLN A 82 0.78 22.64 1.01
C GLN A 82 0.90 23.85 1.96
N ILE A 83 1.67 24.88 1.62
CA ILE A 83 1.75 26.14 2.38
C ILE A 83 0.38 26.82 2.42
N ASP A 84 -0.28 27.02 1.27
CA ASP A 84 -1.64 27.58 1.18
C ASP A 84 -2.65 26.79 2.05
N THR A 85 -2.43 25.50 2.22
CA THR A 85 -3.27 24.60 3.03
C THR A 85 -2.93 24.65 4.52
N LEU A 86 -1.68 24.93 4.89
CA LEU A 86 -1.24 25.14 6.26
C LEU A 86 -1.67 26.53 6.79
N GLU A 87 -1.58 27.58 5.98
CA GLU A 87 -2.05 28.92 6.34
C GLU A 87 -3.55 28.94 6.62
N ARG A 88 -4.37 28.36 5.72
CA ARG A 88 -5.83 28.20 5.95
C ARG A 88 -6.16 27.37 7.20
N LYS A 89 -5.31 26.40 7.59
CA LYS A 89 -5.45 25.67 8.86
C LYS A 89 -5.06 26.52 10.06
N LEU A 90 -4.03 27.35 9.94
CA LEU A 90 -3.58 28.27 10.99
C LEU A 90 -4.67 29.32 11.30
N ASP A 91 -5.25 29.94 10.27
CA ASP A 91 -6.35 30.91 10.43
C ASP A 91 -7.62 30.25 10.98
N SER A 92 -7.96 29.05 10.50
CA SER A 92 -9.08 28.27 11.07
C SER A 92 -8.87 27.97 12.56
N LYS A 93 -7.64 27.60 12.97
CA LYS A 93 -7.29 27.36 14.37
C LYS A 93 -7.34 28.64 15.20
N LYS A 94 -6.81 29.76 14.69
CA LYS A 94 -6.83 31.08 15.34
C LYS A 94 -8.27 31.59 15.57
N ASN A 95 -9.16 31.38 14.60
CA ASN A 95 -10.58 31.68 14.74
C ASN A 95 -11.25 30.74 15.77
N ALA A 96 -10.97 29.43 15.72
CA ALA A 96 -11.47 28.48 16.70
C ALA A 96 -11.00 28.78 18.14
N GLU A 97 -9.75 29.23 18.32
CA GLU A 97 -9.21 29.65 19.63
C GLU A 97 -9.85 30.94 20.13
N SER A 98 -10.14 31.91 19.25
CA SER A 98 -10.92 33.10 19.60
C SER A 98 -12.35 32.75 20.07
N HIS A 99 -13.03 31.84 19.36
CA HIS A 99 -14.33 31.32 19.77
C HIS A 99 -14.25 30.51 21.08
N LEU A 100 -13.22 29.69 21.28
CA LEU A 100 -13.02 28.91 22.49
C LEU A 100 -12.79 29.80 23.72
N MET A 101 -11.96 30.85 23.58
CA MET A 101 -11.70 31.82 24.64
C MET A 101 -13.00 32.51 25.09
N LYS A 102 -13.79 33.01 24.13
CA LYS A 102 -15.10 33.64 24.37
C LYS A 102 -16.15 32.67 24.94
N THR A 103 -16.06 31.38 24.59
CA THR A 103 -16.92 30.32 25.14
C THR A 103 -16.51 29.95 26.57
N LYS A 104 -15.21 30.05 26.91
CA LYS A 104 -14.70 29.75 28.24
C LYS A 104 -15.15 30.79 29.28
N GLU A 105 -15.18 32.08 28.92
CA GLU A 105 -15.76 33.14 29.75
C GLU A 105 -17.22 32.82 30.13
N ILE A 106 -18.03 32.41 29.14
CA ILE A 106 -19.44 32.01 29.32
C ILE A 106 -19.59 30.72 30.14
N LEU A 107 -18.58 29.84 30.15
CA LEU A 107 -18.62 28.57 30.86
C LEU A 107 -18.19 28.69 32.33
N GLU A 108 -17.31 29.64 32.68
CA GLU A 108 -16.96 29.90 34.08
C GLU A 108 -18.13 30.58 34.84
N GLU A 109 -18.95 31.40 34.17
CA GLU A 109 -20.21 31.94 34.74
C GLU A 109 -21.22 30.83 35.13
N LYS A 110 -21.25 29.71 34.40
CA LYS A 110 -22.26 28.65 34.57
C LYS A 110 -21.84 27.49 35.46
N LYS A 111 -20.62 27.50 36.03
CA LYS A 111 -20.05 26.34 36.73
C LYS A 111 -20.38 26.22 38.23
N VAL A 112 -21.39 26.96 38.70
CA VAL A 112 -21.74 27.09 40.13
C VAL A 112 -22.75 26.03 40.61
N ILE A 113 -23.39 25.26 39.72
CA ILE A 113 -24.57 24.43 40.09
C ILE A 113 -24.44 22.94 39.69
N HIS A 114 -24.23 22.10 40.73
CA HIS A 114 -24.52 20.66 40.89
C HIS A 114 -23.61 19.54 40.32
N GLU A 115 -23.63 18.40 41.04
CA GLU A 115 -22.80 17.19 40.93
C GLU A 115 -23.54 15.98 41.60
N ILE A 116 -22.93 14.78 41.64
CA ILE A 116 -23.29 13.53 42.40
C ILE A 116 -24.59 12.81 41.88
N VAL A 117 -24.82 11.46 41.84
CA VAL A 117 -24.31 10.24 42.55
C VAL A 117 -24.28 8.98 41.61
N GLN A 118 -23.81 7.80 42.08
CA GLN A 118 -23.49 6.55 41.34
C GLN A 118 -23.79 5.25 42.20
N ASN A 119 -23.55 3.95 41.89
CA ASN A 119 -23.00 3.19 40.72
C ASN A 119 -23.26 1.62 40.84
N VAL A 120 -23.05 0.83 39.75
CA VAL A 120 -22.86 -0.69 39.71
C VAL A 120 -24.14 -1.51 40.13
N ILE A 121 -24.39 -2.86 40.07
CA ILE A 121 -23.65 -4.16 40.10
C ILE A 121 -24.30 -5.30 39.24
N ASN A 122 -23.88 -6.59 39.42
CA ASN A 122 -24.09 -7.80 38.57
C ASN A 122 -23.65 -9.09 39.38
N PRO A 123 -23.49 -10.35 38.87
CA PRO A 123 -24.12 -11.17 37.78
C PRO A 123 -24.38 -12.68 38.16
N SER A 124 -24.83 -13.57 37.22
CA SER A 124 -24.16 -14.88 36.83
C SER A 124 -25.05 -16.05 36.25
N SER A 125 -24.59 -16.64 35.12
CA SER A 125 -24.65 -18.07 34.60
C SER A 125 -25.93 -18.97 34.64
N PRO A 126 -26.03 -20.12 33.89
CA PRO A 126 -25.16 -20.71 32.84
C PRO A 126 -25.87 -21.19 31.52
N PHE A 127 -25.11 -21.80 30.59
CA PHE A 127 -25.55 -22.33 29.27
C PHE A 127 -26.19 -23.76 29.28
N PRO A 128 -27.00 -24.09 28.25
CA PRO A 128 -26.87 -25.38 27.53
C PRO A 128 -26.86 -25.24 25.98
N LYS A 129 -26.80 -26.36 25.25
CA LYS A 129 -26.41 -26.44 23.82
C LYS A 129 -27.55 -26.49 22.79
N GLU A 130 -27.24 -25.89 21.64
CA GLU A 130 -27.66 -26.17 20.25
C GLU A 130 -28.65 -27.32 19.95
N LYS A 131 -29.72 -26.98 19.22
CA LYS A 131 -30.44 -27.85 18.26
C LYS A 131 -31.01 -27.00 17.11
N GLU A 132 -31.02 -27.55 15.91
CA GLU A 132 -31.59 -26.92 14.71
C GLU A 132 -33.14 -26.91 14.74
N GLY A 133 -33.76 -25.87 14.19
CA GLY A 133 -35.20 -25.86 13.95
C GLY A 133 -35.83 -24.46 13.84
N LYS A 134 -36.05 -23.97 12.61
CA LYS A 134 -36.83 -22.75 12.28
C LYS A 134 -36.38 -21.48 13.02
N VAL A 135 -35.21 -20.95 12.63
CA VAL A 135 -34.67 -19.69 13.16
C VAL A 135 -35.57 -18.50 12.79
N LYS A 136 -36.10 -17.83 13.81
CA LYS A 136 -36.58 -16.44 13.71
C LYS A 136 -35.33 -15.55 13.81
N LEU A 137 -35.03 -14.73 12.78
CA LEU A 137 -33.71 -14.12 12.61
C LEU A 137 -33.45 -12.92 13.54
N ASN A 138 -33.26 -13.20 14.84
CA ASN A 138 -32.72 -12.25 15.81
C ASN A 138 -31.18 -12.24 15.73
N SER A 139 -30.60 -11.97 14.56
CA SER A 139 -29.16 -12.15 14.32
C SER A 139 -28.32 -10.98 14.85
N GLU A 140 -27.51 -11.27 15.88
CA GLU A 140 -26.30 -10.50 16.21
C GLU A 140 -25.40 -10.42 14.96
N PHE A 141 -24.91 -9.22 14.61
CA PHE A 141 -23.97 -9.03 13.49
C PHE A 141 -22.87 -8.01 13.83
N ASN A 142 -21.74 -8.08 13.12
CA ASN A 142 -20.64 -7.14 13.25
C ASN A 142 -20.95 -5.83 12.49
N ALA A 143 -21.53 -4.86 13.19
CA ALA A 143 -21.86 -3.53 12.65
C ALA A 143 -20.62 -2.66 12.37
N ALA A 144 -19.44 -3.05 12.85
CA ALA A 144 -18.16 -2.41 12.50
C ALA A 144 -17.50 -3.01 11.25
N SER A 145 -18.15 -3.93 10.53
CA SER A 145 -17.60 -4.51 9.30
C SER A 145 -17.55 -3.48 8.16
N LEU A 146 -16.35 -3.24 7.64
CA LEU A 146 -16.09 -2.43 6.43
C LEU A 146 -16.90 -2.92 5.22
N VAL A 147 -17.12 -4.24 5.12
CA VAL A 147 -17.88 -4.88 4.03
C VAL A 147 -19.36 -4.47 4.05
N LEU A 148 -19.89 -4.12 5.23
CA LEU A 148 -21.25 -3.61 5.40
C LEU A 148 -21.34 -2.08 5.31
N GLY A 149 -20.21 -1.37 5.12
CA GLY A 149 -20.16 0.10 5.01
C GLY A 149 -19.69 0.83 6.27
N ALA A 150 -19.20 0.13 7.30
CA ALA A 150 -18.56 0.79 8.44
C ALA A 150 -17.27 1.53 8.04
N SER A 151 -16.92 2.61 8.73
CA SER A 151 -15.76 3.45 8.40
C SER A 151 -15.09 4.08 9.61
N ILE A 152 -13.81 4.44 9.48
CA ILE A 152 -13.07 5.18 10.52
C ILE A 152 -13.42 6.67 10.42
N GLU A 153 -13.87 7.25 11.53
CA GLU A 153 -14.06 8.69 11.65
C GLU A 153 -12.71 9.36 11.91
N THR A 154 -12.03 9.78 10.85
CA THR A 154 -10.67 10.34 10.94
C THR A 154 -10.60 11.66 11.72
N ARG A 155 -11.71 12.42 11.81
CA ARG A 155 -11.74 13.70 12.56
C ARG A 155 -11.93 13.54 14.07
N GLN A 156 -12.42 12.38 14.51
CA GLN A 156 -12.64 12.06 15.93
C GLN A 156 -11.74 10.91 16.39
N SER A 157 -10.76 10.51 15.57
CA SER A 157 -9.73 9.53 15.90
C SER A 157 -8.38 10.21 16.15
N SER A 158 -7.50 9.52 16.87
CA SER A 158 -6.07 9.85 16.96
C SER A 158 -5.40 9.88 15.60
N HIS A 159 -4.31 10.63 15.50
CA HIS A 159 -3.57 10.78 14.24
C HIS A 159 -3.01 9.42 13.77
N SER A 160 -3.42 8.98 12.58
CA SER A 160 -2.96 7.71 12.01
C SER A 160 -1.53 7.82 11.48
N VAL A 161 -0.71 6.82 11.78
CA VAL A 161 0.68 6.71 11.30
C VAL A 161 0.93 5.35 10.66
N SER A 162 1.94 5.28 9.81
CA SER A 162 2.45 4.01 9.24
C SER A 162 2.62 2.95 10.33
N PRO A 163 2.09 1.71 10.16
CA PRO A 163 2.37 0.60 11.05
C PRO A 163 3.85 0.25 11.09
N GLY A 164 4.47 0.13 9.91
CA GLY A 164 5.90 -0.03 9.73
C GLY A 164 6.73 1.20 10.11
N ASN A 165 8.03 0.98 10.31
CA ASN A 165 9.00 2.00 10.74
C ASN A 165 10.08 2.28 9.68
N SER A 166 10.03 1.64 8.51
CA SER A 166 10.96 1.94 7.42
C SER A 166 10.65 3.31 6.82
N TYR A 167 11.69 3.96 6.29
CA TYR A 167 11.54 5.19 5.52
C TYR A 167 10.53 5.02 4.36
N PHE A 168 10.53 3.84 3.72
CA PHE A 168 9.58 3.54 2.64
C PHE A 168 8.13 3.45 3.13
N ASP A 169 7.88 2.84 4.29
CA ASP A 169 6.54 2.72 4.87
C ASP A 169 5.96 4.10 5.19
N ILE A 170 6.77 4.93 5.86
CA ILE A 170 6.42 6.30 6.27
C ILE A 170 6.14 7.19 5.05
N VAL A 171 6.99 7.10 4.01
CA VAL A 171 6.79 7.88 2.76
C VAL A 171 5.57 7.40 1.98
N SER A 172 5.34 6.08 1.87
CA SER A 172 4.18 5.54 1.15
C SER A 172 2.87 5.94 1.84
N PHE A 173 2.82 5.84 3.17
CA PHE A 173 1.70 6.28 3.99
C PHE A 173 1.40 7.78 3.78
N ALA A 174 2.45 8.63 3.81
CA ALA A 174 2.32 10.07 3.54
C ALA A 174 1.92 10.40 2.08
N LEU A 175 2.12 9.47 1.14
CA LEU A 175 1.64 9.56 -0.25
C LEU A 175 0.23 8.97 -0.46
N GLY A 176 -0.44 8.58 0.63
CA GLY A 176 -1.84 8.16 0.63
C GLY A 176 -2.08 6.65 0.63
N SER A 177 -1.07 5.82 0.87
CA SER A 177 -1.24 4.36 1.00
C SER A 177 -1.81 3.94 2.37
N ASP A 178 -2.74 4.73 2.96
CA ASP A 178 -3.30 4.46 4.28
C ASP A 178 -4.16 3.19 4.29
N GLN A 179 -3.72 2.18 5.05
CA GLN A 179 -4.38 0.89 5.21
C GLN A 179 -5.18 0.78 6.52
N SER A 180 -5.38 1.88 7.25
CA SER A 180 -6.03 1.89 8.58
C SER A 180 -7.36 1.15 8.66
N ALA A 181 -8.19 1.20 7.60
CA ALA A 181 -9.50 0.54 7.59
C ALA A 181 -9.44 -1.00 7.59
N PHE A 182 -8.26 -1.62 7.47
CA PHE A 182 -8.10 -3.03 7.82
C PHE A 182 -8.46 -3.33 9.28
N SER A 183 -8.40 -2.35 10.19
CA SER A 183 -8.94 -2.49 11.55
C SER A 183 -10.45 -2.76 11.62
N LEU A 184 -11.18 -2.60 10.50
CA LEU A 184 -12.61 -2.86 10.32
C LEU A 184 -12.93 -3.97 9.30
N LEU A 185 -11.93 -4.51 8.59
CA LEU A 185 -12.14 -5.53 7.57
C LEU A 185 -12.21 -6.92 8.21
N ASP A 186 -13.42 -7.49 8.27
CA ASP A 186 -13.64 -8.81 8.84
C ASP A 186 -12.97 -9.92 7.98
N ARG A 187 -11.99 -10.62 8.55
CA ARG A 187 -11.12 -11.57 7.85
C ARG A 187 -10.51 -12.59 8.81
N VAL A 188 -10.14 -13.76 8.26
CA VAL A 188 -9.50 -14.85 9.02
C VAL A 188 -8.02 -14.51 9.32
N GLU A 189 -7.29 -13.99 8.33
CA GLU A 189 -5.86 -13.70 8.46
C GLU A 189 -5.59 -12.22 8.72
N LEU A 190 -4.89 -11.93 9.82
CA LEU A 190 -4.45 -10.58 10.17
C LEU A 190 -2.93 -10.47 9.92
N PRO A 191 -2.49 -9.81 8.84
CA PRO A 191 -1.07 -9.60 8.56
C PRO A 191 -0.50 -8.43 9.41
N VAL A 192 0.82 -8.42 9.58
CA VAL A 192 1.55 -7.57 10.55
C VAL A 192 1.50 -6.08 10.18
N ASP A 193 1.47 -5.79 8.89
CA ASP A 193 1.57 -4.47 8.29
C ASP A 193 0.21 -3.77 8.13
N LYS A 194 -0.92 -4.47 8.29
CA LYS A 194 -2.26 -3.97 7.97
C LYS A 194 -3.11 -3.76 9.23
N ALA A 195 -2.80 -2.66 9.93
CA ALA A 195 -3.45 -2.20 11.16
C ALA A 195 -3.67 -0.67 11.11
N TRP A 196 -4.59 -0.14 11.92
CA TRP A 196 -4.58 1.30 12.26
C TRP A 196 -3.59 1.51 13.40
N CYS A 197 -2.67 2.46 13.27
CA CYS A 197 -1.67 2.76 14.30
C CYS A 197 -1.60 4.25 14.60
N THR A 198 -1.19 4.59 15.83
CA THR A 198 -0.93 5.97 16.26
C THR A 198 0.20 6.04 17.29
N ASP A 199 0.90 7.17 17.32
CA ASP A 199 1.88 7.59 18.32
C ASP A 199 1.29 8.57 19.37
N ASP A 200 -0.01 8.88 19.29
CA ASP A 200 -0.72 9.67 20.31
C ASP A 200 -0.65 9.00 21.69
N ARG A 201 -0.37 9.80 22.73
CA ARG A 201 -0.30 9.34 24.14
C ARG A 201 -1.64 8.89 24.74
N LYS A 202 -2.74 9.14 24.05
CA LYS A 202 -4.09 8.67 24.40
C LYS A 202 -4.77 8.16 23.13
N PRO A 203 -4.43 6.95 22.65
CA PRO A 203 -4.94 6.44 21.38
C PRO A 203 -6.47 6.34 21.35
N VAL A 204 -7.07 6.95 20.34
CA VAL A 204 -8.51 6.98 20.11
C VAL A 204 -8.83 6.45 18.71
N LEU A 205 -9.71 5.45 18.59
CA LEU A 205 -10.24 5.00 17.31
C LEU A 205 -11.76 5.16 17.30
N THR A 206 -12.28 6.11 16.51
CA THR A 206 -13.72 6.35 16.37
C THR A 206 -14.22 5.68 15.09
N VAL A 207 -15.29 4.90 15.22
CA VAL A 207 -15.86 4.06 14.16
C VAL A 207 -17.30 4.47 13.91
N ASN A 208 -17.59 4.85 12.66
CA ASN A 208 -18.95 4.93 12.13
C ASN A 208 -19.39 3.51 11.76
N LEU A 209 -20.46 3.03 12.38
CA LEU A 209 -21.02 1.70 12.15
C LEU A 209 -21.85 1.67 10.86
N ALA A 210 -22.01 0.48 10.28
CA ALA A 210 -22.79 0.24 9.07
C ALA A 210 -24.29 0.50 9.24
N ASP A 211 -24.83 0.41 10.46
CA ASP A 211 -26.22 0.70 10.77
C ASP A 211 -26.40 1.12 12.25
N TYR A 212 -27.60 1.60 12.60
CA TYR A 212 -27.98 1.77 14.00
C TYR A 212 -28.26 0.42 14.65
N ILE A 213 -27.52 0.11 15.73
CA ILE A 213 -27.66 -1.14 16.49
C ILE A 213 -27.92 -0.90 17.97
N LYS A 214 -28.51 -1.90 18.64
CA LYS A 214 -28.37 -2.07 20.10
C LYS A 214 -27.07 -2.84 20.35
N PRO A 215 -26.06 -2.26 21.02
CA PRO A 215 -24.77 -2.92 21.19
C PRO A 215 -24.84 -4.03 22.26
N ILE A 216 -24.33 -5.22 21.92
CA ILE A 216 -24.27 -6.42 22.78
C ILE A 216 -22.86 -6.65 23.32
N SER A 217 -21.85 -6.51 22.44
CA SER A 217 -20.44 -6.66 22.82
C SER A 217 -19.52 -5.98 21.80
N VAL A 218 -18.31 -5.64 22.22
CA VAL A 218 -17.19 -5.44 21.29
C VAL A 218 -16.30 -6.68 21.30
N SER A 219 -15.46 -6.81 20.29
CA SER A 219 -14.28 -7.67 20.37
C SER A 219 -13.05 -6.96 19.84
N TYR A 220 -11.90 -7.45 20.30
CA TYR A 220 -10.61 -7.18 19.69
C TYR A 220 -9.98 -8.52 19.28
N GLN A 221 -9.46 -8.59 18.05
CA GLN A 221 -8.74 -9.76 17.56
C GLN A 221 -7.30 -9.38 17.19
N HIS A 222 -6.35 -10.21 17.64
CA HIS A 222 -4.97 -10.16 17.20
C HIS A 222 -4.48 -11.56 16.82
N SER A 223 -3.92 -11.68 15.62
CA SER A 223 -3.19 -12.83 15.11
C SER A 223 -1.95 -13.11 15.98
N LYS A 224 -1.98 -14.18 16.76
CA LYS A 224 -0.84 -14.55 17.61
C LYS A 224 0.28 -15.19 16.78
N TRP A 225 1.01 -14.39 15.99
CA TRP A 225 2.12 -14.87 15.18
C TRP A 225 3.15 -15.55 16.08
N ASN A 226 3.40 -16.84 15.86
CA ASN A 226 4.19 -17.70 16.74
C ASN A 226 3.85 -17.52 18.24
N ARG A 227 2.55 -17.54 18.58
CA ARG A 227 1.97 -17.34 19.92
C ARG A 227 2.24 -15.97 20.58
N THR A 228 2.93 -15.06 19.89
CA THR A 228 3.35 -13.76 20.43
C THR A 228 2.30 -12.68 20.17
N VAL A 229 2.06 -11.83 21.16
CA VAL A 229 1.28 -10.58 21.01
C VAL A 229 2.26 -9.40 21.01
N PRO A 230 2.26 -8.55 19.97
CA PRO A 230 3.18 -7.41 19.85
C PRO A 230 3.02 -6.41 20.99
N ASN A 231 4.12 -5.78 21.36
CA ASN A 231 4.14 -4.77 22.42
C ASN A 231 3.25 -3.55 22.10
N GLY A 232 3.04 -3.24 20.81
CA GLY A 232 2.13 -2.18 20.37
C GLY A 232 0.66 -2.55 20.28
N ALA A 233 0.28 -3.83 20.45
CA ALA A 233 -1.13 -4.21 20.47
C ALA A 233 -1.79 -3.72 21.79
N PRO A 234 -3.01 -3.14 21.74
CA PRO A 234 -3.76 -2.79 22.93
C PRO A 234 -3.86 -3.92 23.95
N LYS A 235 -3.78 -3.53 25.22
CA LYS A 235 -4.02 -4.36 26.40
C LYS A 235 -5.31 -3.92 27.08
N LEU A 236 -5.42 -2.66 27.51
CA LEU A 236 -6.57 -2.16 28.28
C LEU A 236 -7.28 -1.03 27.52
N TYR A 237 -8.61 -1.11 27.41
CA TYR A 237 -9.41 -0.11 26.71
C TYR A 237 -10.85 0.03 27.23
N ASP A 238 -11.43 1.20 26.99
CA ASP A 238 -12.87 1.46 27.14
C ASP A 238 -13.53 1.61 25.77
N VAL A 239 -14.86 1.49 25.74
CA VAL A 239 -15.68 1.85 24.58
C VAL A 239 -16.84 2.74 25.00
N VAL A 240 -16.98 3.86 24.29
CA VAL A 240 -18.06 4.84 24.49
C VAL A 240 -18.86 5.01 23.19
N ALA A 241 -20.14 5.37 23.32
CA ALA A 241 -20.98 5.77 22.21
C ALA A 241 -20.81 7.26 21.92
N CYS A 242 -20.99 7.63 20.65
CA CYS A 242 -21.07 9.01 20.20
C CYS A 242 -22.52 9.34 19.81
N ILE A 243 -23.16 10.21 20.58
CA ILE A 243 -24.56 10.64 20.41
C ILE A 243 -24.55 12.13 20.07
N ASP A 244 -25.21 12.51 18.97
CA ASP A 244 -25.27 13.88 18.44
C ASP A 244 -23.91 14.59 18.28
N GLY A 245 -22.84 13.81 18.14
CA GLY A 245 -21.46 14.26 17.98
C GLY A 245 -20.61 14.21 19.25
N ASP A 246 -21.22 14.12 20.45
CA ASP A 246 -20.48 13.97 21.71
C ASP A 246 -20.27 12.49 22.08
N CYS A 247 -19.04 12.16 22.45
CA CYS A 247 -18.57 10.78 22.66
C CYS A 247 -18.39 10.45 24.15
N ASN A 248 -19.31 10.85 25.03
CA ASN A 248 -19.16 10.68 26.48
C ASN A 248 -20.02 9.58 27.12
N GLN A 249 -20.93 8.94 26.37
CA GLN A 249 -21.80 7.89 26.91
C GLN A 249 -21.03 6.55 27.00
N PRO A 250 -20.73 5.99 28.20
CA PRO A 250 -20.03 4.72 28.30
C PRO A 250 -20.91 3.56 27.81
N LEU A 251 -20.29 2.62 27.07
CA LEU A 251 -20.88 1.33 26.70
C LEU A 251 -20.28 0.19 27.56
N VAL A 252 -18.95 0.17 27.67
CA VAL A 252 -18.19 -0.75 28.52
C VAL A 252 -16.83 -0.14 28.87
N SER A 253 -16.28 -0.48 30.03
CA SER A 253 -14.96 -0.03 30.48
C SER A 253 -14.08 -1.17 30.99
N ASN A 254 -12.77 -0.93 31.02
CA ASN A 254 -11.75 -1.88 31.48
C ASN A 254 -11.75 -3.23 30.72
N CYS A 255 -12.00 -3.20 29.41
CA CYS A 255 -11.82 -4.36 28.55
C CYS A 255 -10.32 -4.69 28.45
N GLU A 256 -9.91 -5.86 28.95
CA GLU A 256 -8.53 -6.34 28.84
C GLU A 256 -8.39 -7.41 27.74
N TYR A 257 -7.44 -7.21 26.83
CA TYR A 257 -6.96 -8.23 25.90
C TYR A 257 -5.73 -8.94 26.50
N SER A 258 -5.83 -10.24 26.69
CA SER A 258 -4.79 -11.06 27.32
C SER A 258 -3.95 -11.84 26.32
N LYS A 259 -2.63 -11.93 26.58
CA LYS A 259 -1.72 -12.79 25.81
C LYS A 259 -2.06 -14.28 25.93
N SER A 260 -2.76 -14.73 26.98
CA SER A 260 -3.10 -16.14 27.22
C SER A 260 -4.46 -16.59 26.66
N GLY A 261 -5.40 -15.68 26.37
CA GLY A 261 -6.75 -16.02 25.90
C GLY A 261 -6.85 -16.52 24.45
N ASN A 262 -8.04 -16.45 23.85
CA ASN A 262 -8.21 -16.70 22.41
C ASN A 262 -7.55 -15.60 21.55
N GLN A 263 -7.47 -15.79 20.22
CA GLN A 263 -6.99 -14.72 19.32
C GLN A 263 -7.97 -13.53 19.27
N GLU A 264 -9.26 -13.82 19.30
CA GLU A 264 -10.34 -12.85 19.50
C GLU A 264 -10.85 -12.96 20.93
N GLN A 265 -11.08 -11.81 21.57
CA GLN A 265 -11.62 -11.75 22.93
C GLN A 265 -12.77 -10.73 22.94
N LYS A 266 -13.97 -11.18 23.34
CA LYS A 266 -15.17 -10.34 23.46
C LYS A 266 -15.24 -9.66 24.82
N CYS A 267 -15.68 -8.41 24.84
CA CYS A 267 -16.00 -7.63 26.03
C CYS A 267 -17.50 -7.29 25.99
N LEU A 268 -18.26 -7.73 27.00
CA LEU A 268 -19.73 -7.60 27.03
C LEU A 268 -20.16 -6.18 27.40
N ILE A 269 -21.18 -5.66 26.71
CA ILE A 269 -21.73 -4.32 26.93
C ILE A 269 -22.96 -4.42 27.84
N SER A 270 -23.21 -3.38 28.64
CA SER A 270 -24.36 -3.32 29.55
C SER A 270 -25.70 -3.30 28.79
N THR A 271 -26.70 -4.04 29.27
CA THR A 271 -28.03 -4.07 28.67
C THR A 271 -28.79 -2.75 28.89
N GLY A 272 -29.73 -2.43 27.98
CA GLY A 272 -30.60 -1.25 28.10
C GLY A 272 -30.02 0.08 27.59
N LEU A 273 -28.85 0.04 26.95
CA LEU A 273 -28.21 1.20 26.33
C LEU A 273 -28.93 1.64 25.03
N PRO A 274 -28.80 2.92 24.62
CA PRO A 274 -29.47 3.46 23.43
C PRO A 274 -28.99 2.82 22.12
N LEU A 275 -29.72 3.08 21.03
CA LEU A 275 -29.28 2.77 19.68
C LEU A 275 -28.06 3.61 19.31
N VAL A 276 -27.03 2.99 18.71
CA VAL A 276 -25.79 3.66 18.31
C VAL A 276 -25.43 3.32 16.87
N ASN A 277 -24.95 4.32 16.13
CA ASN A 277 -24.31 4.16 14.82
C ASN A 277 -22.86 4.70 14.79
N LYS A 278 -22.35 5.23 15.91
CA LYS A 278 -20.98 5.72 16.05
C LYS A 278 -20.48 5.41 17.46
N ILE A 279 -19.28 4.84 17.54
CA ILE A 279 -18.62 4.53 18.81
C ILE A 279 -17.14 4.95 18.78
N GLN A 280 -16.52 5.02 19.95
CA GLN A 280 -15.12 5.38 20.12
C GLN A 280 -14.44 4.40 21.07
N PHE A 281 -13.43 3.69 20.57
CA PHE A 281 -12.49 2.93 21.39
C PHE A 281 -11.45 3.89 21.98
N ARG A 282 -11.20 3.76 23.28
CA ARG A 282 -10.23 4.57 24.04
C ARG A 282 -9.20 3.61 24.64
N PHE A 283 -8.00 3.55 24.10
CA PHE A 283 -6.97 2.61 24.56
C PHE A 283 -6.10 3.28 25.62
N HIS A 284 -5.99 2.66 26.80
CA HIS A 284 -5.26 3.17 27.95
C HIS A 284 -3.88 2.55 28.10
N GLU A 285 -3.77 1.25 27.82
CA GLU A 285 -2.51 0.51 27.87
C GLU A 285 -2.32 -0.36 26.63
N ASN A 286 -1.07 -0.58 26.23
CA ASN A 286 -0.67 -1.60 25.28
C ASN A 286 0.29 -2.60 25.95
N HIS A 287 0.71 -3.62 25.21
CA HIS A 287 1.54 -4.70 25.74
C HIS A 287 3.04 -4.39 25.91
N GLY A 288 3.45 -3.12 25.96
CA GLY A 288 4.80 -2.67 26.34
C GLY A 288 5.53 -1.79 25.32
N ASN A 289 4.83 -1.12 24.40
CA ASN A 289 5.42 -0.15 23.47
C ASN A 289 5.11 1.27 23.89
N LEU A 290 6.12 1.99 24.39
CA LEU A 290 5.97 3.35 24.90
C LEU A 290 5.63 4.40 23.81
N ASN A 291 5.82 4.06 22.52
CA ASN A 291 5.84 5.05 21.43
C ASN A 291 4.80 4.82 20.31
N LYS A 292 4.15 3.65 20.21
CA LYS A 292 3.15 3.38 19.17
C LYS A 292 2.14 2.31 19.60
N THR A 293 0.85 2.57 19.41
CA THR A 293 -0.24 1.59 19.56
C THR A 293 -0.81 1.23 18.19
N CYS A 294 -1.14 -0.04 17.97
CA CYS A 294 -1.60 -0.60 16.68
C CYS A 294 -2.76 -1.58 16.86
N VAL A 295 -3.87 -1.34 16.15
CA VAL A 295 -5.16 -2.04 16.25
C VAL A 295 -5.43 -2.82 14.96
N TYR A 296 -5.54 -4.14 15.06
CA TYR A 296 -5.50 -5.07 13.91
C TYR A 296 -6.88 -5.44 13.35
N LEU A 297 -7.83 -5.74 14.24
CA LEU A 297 -9.25 -5.87 13.93
C LEU A 297 -10.08 -5.66 15.20
N VAL A 298 -11.05 -4.75 15.13
CA VAL A 298 -12.12 -4.59 16.13
C VAL A 298 -13.46 -4.98 15.51
N ARG A 299 -14.34 -5.58 16.32
CA ARG A 299 -15.73 -5.85 15.92
C ARG A 299 -16.70 -5.25 16.93
N VAL A 300 -17.89 -4.91 16.45
CA VAL A 300 -18.96 -4.34 17.28
C VAL A 300 -20.22 -5.11 16.98
N TYR A 301 -20.63 -5.95 17.93
CA TYR A 301 -21.74 -6.85 17.80
C TYR A 301 -23.01 -6.26 18.38
N GLY A 302 -24.13 -6.33 17.65
CA GLY A 302 -25.41 -5.82 18.12
C GLY A 302 -26.62 -6.36 17.39
N GLU A 303 -27.80 -6.08 17.95
CA GLU A 303 -29.09 -6.27 17.26
C GLU A 303 -29.33 -5.09 16.29
N PRO A 304 -29.84 -5.31 15.07
CA PRO A 304 -30.25 -4.22 14.19
C PRO A 304 -31.42 -3.43 14.79
N SER A 305 -31.44 -2.11 14.60
CA SER A 305 -32.66 -1.33 14.75
C SER A 305 -33.74 -1.84 13.78
N GLY A 306 -34.98 -1.94 14.25
CA GLY A 306 -36.01 -2.76 13.61
C GLY A 306 -36.42 -2.34 12.20
N SER A 307 -37.07 -3.27 11.49
CA SER A 307 -37.68 -3.15 10.15
C SER A 307 -36.77 -3.19 8.90
N LYS A 308 -35.44 -3.09 9.04
CA LYS A 308 -34.58 -3.80 8.08
C LYS A 308 -34.59 -5.27 8.49
N GLU A 309 -35.29 -6.10 7.73
CA GLU A 309 -34.80 -7.48 7.56
C GLU A 309 -33.34 -7.37 7.15
N VAL A 310 -32.44 -8.09 7.84
CA VAL A 310 -31.10 -8.30 7.31
C VAL A 310 -31.30 -9.09 6.03
N LYS A 311 -31.26 -8.38 4.90
CA LYS A 311 -31.09 -8.99 3.59
C LYS A 311 -29.68 -9.59 3.57
N ILE A 312 -29.58 -10.78 4.17
CA ILE A 312 -28.94 -11.91 3.51
C ILE A 312 -29.58 -11.91 2.11
N GLN A 313 -28.94 -11.21 1.18
CA GLN A 313 -29.30 -11.28 -0.22
C GLN A 313 -28.93 -12.70 -0.60
N VAL A 314 -29.92 -13.59 -0.55
CA VAL A 314 -29.89 -14.85 -1.28
C VAL A 314 -29.72 -14.42 -2.71
N LYS A 315 -28.44 -14.36 -3.16
CA LYS A 315 -28.06 -13.72 -4.40
C LYS A 315 -28.91 -14.34 -5.49
N ASN A 316 -29.66 -13.52 -6.21
CA ASN A 316 -30.42 -14.02 -7.35
C ASN A 316 -29.43 -14.72 -8.29
N GLN A 317 -29.82 -15.76 -9.02
CA GLN A 317 -28.86 -16.55 -9.83
C GLN A 317 -27.97 -15.69 -10.74
N LYS A 318 -28.50 -14.56 -11.23
CA LYS A 318 -27.76 -13.52 -11.98
C LYS A 318 -26.71 -12.77 -11.15
N GLU A 319 -27.00 -12.43 -9.90
CA GLU A 319 -26.06 -11.79 -8.96
C GLU A 319 -24.96 -12.77 -8.51
N GLU A 320 -25.30 -14.04 -8.34
CA GLU A 320 -24.34 -15.11 -8.04
C GLU A 320 -23.42 -15.38 -9.25
N GLU A 321 -23.99 -15.43 -10.46
CA GLU A 321 -23.24 -15.53 -11.72
C GLU A 321 -22.34 -14.29 -11.96
N GLU A 322 -22.81 -13.07 -11.66
CA GLU A 322 -22.01 -11.85 -11.71
C GLU A 322 -20.90 -11.83 -10.66
N THR A 323 -21.18 -12.34 -9.45
CA THR A 323 -20.18 -12.53 -8.38
C THR A 323 -19.07 -13.45 -8.85
N ALA A 324 -19.41 -14.64 -9.37
CA ALA A 324 -18.45 -15.59 -9.90
C ALA A 324 -17.62 -14.98 -11.05
N LYS A 325 -18.27 -14.31 -12.03
CA LYS A 325 -17.58 -13.62 -13.13
C LYS A 325 -16.60 -12.55 -12.65
N ILE A 326 -16.89 -11.85 -11.55
CA ILE A 326 -15.98 -10.87 -10.94
C ILE A 326 -14.78 -11.58 -10.30
N CYS A 327 -15.03 -12.61 -9.48
CA CYS A 327 -13.98 -13.35 -8.78
C CYS A 327 -13.04 -14.10 -9.74
N SER A 328 -13.58 -14.87 -10.70
CA SER A 328 -12.79 -15.58 -11.72
C SER A 328 -11.98 -14.62 -12.59
N ARG A 329 -12.53 -13.44 -12.91
CA ARG A 329 -11.80 -12.40 -13.65
C ARG A 329 -10.63 -11.85 -12.83
N LEU A 330 -10.84 -11.54 -11.54
CA LEU A 330 -9.78 -11.04 -10.66
C LEU A 330 -8.67 -12.08 -10.48
N ALA A 331 -9.03 -13.34 -10.24
CA ALA A 331 -8.10 -14.47 -10.15
C ALA A 331 -7.29 -14.64 -11.46
N TRP A 332 -7.97 -14.66 -12.62
CA TRP A 332 -7.28 -14.79 -13.90
C TRP A 332 -6.28 -13.66 -14.16
N PHE A 333 -6.67 -12.40 -13.90
CA PHE A 333 -5.75 -11.26 -14.06
C PHE A 333 -4.58 -11.31 -13.09
N HIS A 334 -4.80 -11.74 -11.85
CA HIS A 334 -3.75 -11.94 -10.85
C HIS A 334 -2.71 -12.96 -11.35
N ASP A 335 -3.15 -14.14 -11.74
CA ASP A 335 -2.26 -15.25 -12.08
C ASP A 335 -1.60 -15.12 -13.46
N ASN A 336 -2.26 -14.49 -14.43
CA ASN A 336 -1.79 -14.44 -15.83
C ASN A 336 -1.13 -13.11 -16.21
N ILE A 337 -1.60 -11.97 -15.66
CA ILE A 337 -1.03 -10.65 -15.99
C ILE A 337 -1.03 -9.69 -14.78
N PRO A 338 -0.14 -9.91 -13.78
CA PRO A 338 -0.05 -9.09 -12.56
C PRO A 338 0.04 -7.57 -12.79
N VAL A 339 0.63 -7.14 -13.92
CA VAL A 339 0.73 -5.72 -14.30
C VAL A 339 -0.65 -5.11 -14.57
N PHE A 340 -1.57 -5.84 -15.22
CA PHE A 340 -2.94 -5.37 -15.40
C PHE A 340 -3.78 -5.54 -14.14
N TYR A 341 -3.60 -6.64 -13.38
CA TYR A 341 -4.25 -6.81 -12.08
C TYR A 341 -4.02 -5.57 -11.18
N ASN A 342 -2.77 -5.11 -11.10
CA ASN A 342 -2.41 -3.94 -10.31
C ASN A 342 -3.03 -2.61 -10.77
N GLY A 343 -3.54 -2.53 -12.00
CA GLY A 343 -4.32 -1.38 -12.50
C GLY A 343 -5.84 -1.52 -12.38
N LEU A 344 -6.38 -2.65 -11.91
CA LEU A 344 -7.82 -2.86 -11.77
C LEU A 344 -8.35 -2.20 -10.50
N ALA A 345 -9.18 -1.15 -10.63
CA ALA A 345 -9.87 -0.51 -9.49
C ALA A 345 -10.71 -1.51 -8.65
N SER A 346 -11.12 -2.64 -9.24
CA SER A 346 -11.87 -3.71 -8.60
C SER A 346 -11.04 -4.68 -7.73
N LYS A 347 -9.70 -4.56 -7.65
CA LYS A 347 -8.86 -5.41 -6.77
C LYS A 347 -8.91 -5.03 -5.29
N ASN A 348 -9.61 -3.95 -4.94
CA ASN A 348 -9.65 -3.44 -3.57
C ASN A 348 -10.33 -4.46 -2.62
N CYS A 349 -9.95 -4.43 -1.34
CA CYS A 349 -10.44 -5.42 -0.38
C CYS A 349 -11.96 -5.41 -0.21
N SER A 350 -12.61 -4.24 -0.29
CA SER A 350 -14.08 -4.16 -0.15
C SER A 350 -14.78 -4.96 -1.26
N THR A 351 -14.32 -4.85 -2.51
CA THR A 351 -14.84 -5.62 -3.65
C THR A 351 -14.58 -7.12 -3.50
N LEU A 352 -13.39 -7.54 -3.08
CA LEU A 352 -13.05 -8.96 -2.92
C LEU A 352 -13.85 -9.64 -1.80
N TYR A 353 -13.96 -8.99 -0.63
CA TYR A 353 -14.62 -9.57 0.54
C TYR A 353 -16.16 -9.49 0.45
N SER A 354 -16.75 -8.43 -0.12
CA SER A 354 -18.22 -8.37 -0.38
C SER A 354 -18.71 -9.42 -1.39
N ASN A 355 -17.80 -9.96 -2.20
CA ASN A 355 -18.09 -11.00 -3.18
C ASN A 355 -17.61 -12.40 -2.76
N ASN A 356 -17.03 -12.55 -1.56
CA ASN A 356 -16.46 -13.81 -1.06
C ASN A 356 -15.39 -14.44 -1.98
N CYS A 357 -14.69 -13.64 -2.81
CA CYS A 357 -13.74 -14.13 -3.81
C CYS A 357 -12.53 -14.88 -3.22
N CYS A 358 -12.29 -14.77 -1.91
CA CYS A 358 -11.12 -15.33 -1.24
C CYS A 358 -11.04 -16.87 -1.25
N HIS A 359 -12.13 -17.57 -1.56
CA HIS A 359 -12.09 -19.02 -1.82
C HIS A 359 -11.49 -19.35 -3.20
N GLU A 360 -11.75 -18.51 -4.21
CA GLU A 360 -11.25 -18.71 -5.57
C GLU A 360 -9.83 -18.16 -5.75
N CYS A 361 -9.52 -17.02 -5.11
CA CYS A 361 -8.18 -16.46 -5.07
C CYS A 361 -7.81 -15.98 -3.64
N PRO A 362 -7.25 -16.86 -2.79
CA PRO A 362 -6.78 -16.49 -1.46
C PRO A 362 -5.71 -15.37 -1.49
N ASN A 363 -4.77 -15.47 -2.44
CA ASN A 363 -3.67 -14.50 -2.61
C ASN A 363 -4.21 -13.10 -2.95
N CYS A 364 -5.26 -13.00 -3.78
CA CYS A 364 -5.91 -11.73 -4.07
C CYS A 364 -6.39 -11.04 -2.79
N CYS A 365 -6.91 -11.79 -1.81
CA CYS A 365 -7.39 -11.26 -0.53
C CYS A 365 -6.30 -11.00 0.51
N SER A 366 -5.19 -11.74 0.52
CA SER A 366 -4.06 -11.44 1.42
C SER A 366 -3.26 -10.22 0.93
N GLU A 367 -3.08 -10.08 -0.39
CA GLU A 367 -2.34 -8.99 -1.02
C GLU A 367 -3.16 -7.70 -1.21
N CYS A 368 -4.50 -7.75 -1.11
CA CYS A 368 -5.37 -6.58 -1.36
C CYS A 368 -4.99 -5.35 -0.51
N GLN A 369 -5.42 -4.18 -1.02
CA GLN A 369 -5.31 -2.89 -0.33
C GLN A 369 -6.70 -2.24 -0.18
N ILE A 370 -6.83 -1.39 0.84
CA ILE A 370 -7.99 -0.51 1.06
C ILE A 370 -7.86 0.68 0.10
N ASN A 371 -6.85 1.50 0.34
CA ASN A 371 -6.46 2.61 -0.49
C ASN A 371 -5.26 2.15 -1.34
N ASP A 372 -5.56 1.62 -2.51
CA ASP A 372 -4.59 1.41 -3.58
C ASP A 372 -4.24 2.80 -4.16
N SER A 373 -3.17 3.41 -3.65
CA SER A 373 -2.90 4.84 -3.88
C SER A 373 -2.63 5.11 -5.36
N THR A 374 -3.63 5.65 -6.06
CA THR A 374 -3.61 5.85 -7.52
C THR A 374 -2.41 6.66 -8.00
N LEU A 375 -1.80 7.49 -7.15
CA LEU A 375 -0.56 8.20 -7.44
C LEU A 375 0.60 7.26 -7.88
N LEU A 376 0.85 6.14 -7.17
CA LEU A 376 1.93 5.21 -7.52
C LEU A 376 1.60 4.38 -8.76
N ASN A 377 0.37 3.88 -8.88
CA ASN A 377 -0.03 3.04 -10.01
C ASN A 377 -0.14 3.88 -11.30
N ASN A 378 -0.62 5.13 -11.20
CA ASN A 378 -0.54 6.10 -12.29
C ASN A 378 0.91 6.44 -12.62
N LEU A 379 1.81 6.61 -11.63
CA LEU A 379 3.23 6.88 -11.90
C LEU A 379 3.88 5.71 -12.66
N GLN A 380 3.58 4.46 -12.31
CA GLN A 380 4.04 3.30 -13.08
C GLN A 380 3.46 3.28 -14.50
N PHE A 381 2.16 3.54 -14.67
CA PHE A 381 1.54 3.66 -16.00
C PHE A 381 2.13 4.81 -16.82
N PHE A 382 2.40 5.97 -16.22
CA PHE A 382 3.08 7.08 -16.86
C PHE A 382 4.50 6.70 -17.28
N ILE A 383 5.28 6.04 -16.42
CA ILE A 383 6.64 5.57 -16.76
C ILE A 383 6.59 4.57 -17.92
N ILE A 384 5.70 3.58 -17.89
CA ILE A 384 5.54 2.59 -18.96
C ILE A 384 5.11 3.28 -20.27
N PHE A 385 4.13 4.19 -20.21
CA PHE A 385 3.71 4.98 -21.37
C PHE A 385 4.84 5.85 -21.93
N PHE A 386 5.63 6.51 -21.07
CA PHE A 386 6.77 7.34 -21.45
C PHE A 386 7.87 6.49 -22.12
N VAL A 387 8.17 5.31 -21.57
CA VAL A 387 9.14 4.36 -22.16
C VAL A 387 8.65 3.84 -23.51
N LEU A 388 7.39 3.42 -23.62
CA LEU A 388 6.81 2.95 -24.88
C LEU A 388 6.78 4.08 -25.93
N PHE A 389 6.36 5.29 -25.55
CA PHE A 389 6.31 6.44 -26.44
C PHE A 389 7.72 6.87 -26.87
N PHE A 390 8.61 7.22 -25.96
CA PHE A 390 9.93 7.78 -26.31
C PHE A 390 10.94 6.75 -26.84
N ILE A 391 10.69 5.44 -26.73
CA ILE A 391 11.54 4.40 -27.36
C ILE A 391 10.90 3.82 -28.62
N LEU A 392 9.61 3.44 -28.61
CA LEU A 392 9.00 2.78 -29.76
C LEU A 392 8.52 3.77 -30.83
N PHE A 393 8.03 4.96 -30.46
CA PHE A 393 7.56 5.95 -31.46
C PHE A 393 8.69 6.43 -32.38
N PRO A 394 9.92 6.76 -31.90
CA PRO A 394 11.02 7.09 -32.79
C PRO A 394 11.44 5.93 -33.71
N MET A 395 11.36 4.67 -33.24
CA MET A 395 11.64 3.51 -34.09
C MET A 395 10.56 3.30 -35.16
N TYR A 396 9.29 3.54 -34.82
CA TYR A 396 8.16 3.49 -35.76
C TYR A 396 8.26 4.58 -36.84
N ILE A 397 8.56 5.82 -36.44
CA ILE A 397 8.79 6.94 -37.37
C ILE A 397 10.06 6.73 -38.23
N ALA A 398 11.12 6.14 -37.66
CA ALA A 398 12.31 5.75 -38.41
C ALA A 398 12.01 4.64 -39.44
N GLY A 399 11.18 3.64 -39.08
CA GLY A 399 10.71 2.60 -39.98
C GLY A 399 9.87 3.14 -41.14
N ILE A 400 8.92 4.03 -40.85
CA ILE A 400 8.10 4.68 -41.88
C ILE A 400 8.98 5.54 -42.81
N SER A 401 9.84 6.40 -42.27
CA SER A 401 10.69 7.27 -43.09
C SER A 401 11.70 6.49 -43.94
N ALA A 402 12.28 5.40 -43.43
CA ALA A 402 13.09 4.47 -44.23
C ALA A 402 12.27 3.79 -45.33
N CYS A 403 11.03 3.36 -45.05
CA CYS A 403 10.13 2.75 -46.02
C CYS A 403 9.75 3.75 -47.14
N CYS A 404 9.35 4.98 -46.78
CA CYS A 404 9.04 6.04 -47.73
C CYS A 404 10.25 6.43 -48.59
N PHE A 405 11.47 6.47 -48.02
CA PHE A 405 12.69 6.75 -48.77
C PHE A 405 13.05 5.60 -49.73
N GLY A 406 12.82 4.35 -49.31
CA GLY A 406 12.94 3.16 -50.17
C GLY A 406 11.94 3.18 -51.33
N LEU A 407 10.66 3.45 -51.04
CA LEU A 407 9.59 3.58 -52.04
C LEU A 407 9.89 4.70 -53.05
N LYS A 408 10.29 5.89 -52.60
CA LYS A 408 10.66 7.00 -53.48
C LYS A 408 11.80 6.61 -54.43
N ARG A 409 12.81 5.89 -53.92
CA ARG A 409 13.92 5.35 -54.70
C ARG A 409 13.51 4.22 -55.66
N PHE A 410 12.43 3.50 -55.38
CA PHE A 410 11.88 2.44 -56.24
C PHE A 410 11.00 2.99 -57.37
N PHE A 411 10.26 4.07 -57.11
CA PHE A 411 9.34 4.70 -58.08
C PHE A 411 9.96 5.85 -58.91
N GLY A 412 11.20 6.24 -58.63
CA GLY A 412 11.99 7.11 -59.54
C GLY A 412 11.57 8.59 -59.54
N ILE A 413 11.33 9.16 -58.37
CA ILE A 413 11.00 10.59 -58.13
C ILE A 413 12.02 11.19 -57.15
#